data_AF-A0A3P6QUW0-F1
#
_entry.id   AF-A0A3P6QUW0-F1
#
_cell.length_a   1.000
_cell.length_b   1.000
_cell.length_c   1.000
_cell.angle_alpha   90.00
_cell.angle_beta   90.00
_cell.angle_gamma   90.00
#
_symmetry.space_group_name_H-M   'P 1'
#
loop_
_entity.id
_entity.type
_entity.pdbx_description
1 polymer ?
#
loop_
_entity_poly.entity_id
_entity_poly.type
_entity_poly.pdbx_seq_one_letter_code
_entity_poly.pdbx_strand_id
1 'polypeptide(L)'
;MNEEQAFCTLVKIMYDYQLRDLFKLGFDSLHLRFYQLTRLLKEYESNLAAHLEHIGVETHMYASQWFLTLFTAKFPLQMVFFIVDLFLSEGMNTIFHISLALLHDAAADLLQLDFEGALKYFRVTLPRKYRTETNAKALIHRAVEFKVSYM
;
A
#
# COMPACT_ATOMS: atom_id res chain seq x y z
N MET A 1 -11.01 22.20 -2.82
CA MET A 1 -11.19 21.82 -4.22
C MET A 1 -12.69 21.83 -4.51
N ASN A 2 -13.13 22.46 -5.60
CA ASN A 2 -14.54 22.38 -6.03
C ASN A 2 -14.79 21.09 -6.82
N GLU A 3 -16.04 20.82 -7.20
CA GLU A 3 -16.42 19.58 -7.91
C GLU A 3 -15.68 19.39 -9.24
N GLU A 4 -15.63 20.43 -10.08
CA GLU A 4 -14.97 20.39 -11.39
C GLU A 4 -13.48 20.06 -11.27
N GLN A 5 -12.79 20.73 -10.33
CA GLN A 5 -11.38 20.47 -10.06
C GLN A 5 -11.16 19.05 -9.52
N ALA A 6 -12.09 18.53 -8.71
CA ALA A 6 -12.03 17.16 -8.21
C ALA A 6 -12.14 16.14 -9.34
N PHE A 7 -13.07 16.35 -10.27
CA PHE A 7 -13.19 15.52 -11.47
C PHE A 7 -11.94 15.59 -12.34
N CYS A 8 -11.43 16.79 -12.63
CA CYS A 8 -10.20 16.96 -13.40
C CYS A 8 -9.01 16.24 -12.75
N THR A 9 -8.87 16.35 -11.43
CA THR A 9 -7.80 15.64 -10.69
C THR A 9 -7.97 14.13 -10.76
N LEU A 10 -9.20 13.62 -10.62
CA LEU A 10 -9.49 12.20 -10.76
C LEU A 10 -9.15 11.69 -12.17
N VAL A 11 -9.51 12.43 -13.23
CA VAL A 11 -9.15 12.08 -14.61
C VAL A 11 -7.62 12.00 -14.74
N LYS A 12 -6.88 12.95 -14.17
CA LYS A 12 -5.41 12.92 -14.17
C LYS A 12 -4.86 11.69 -13.45
N ILE A 13 -5.35 11.38 -12.24
CA ILE A 13 -4.95 10.17 -11.50
C ILE A 13 -5.22 8.90 -12.33
N MET A 14 -6.38 8.83 -12.99
CA MET A 14 -6.77 7.65 -13.75
C MET A 14 -5.96 7.48 -15.04
N TYR A 15 -5.72 8.55 -15.79
CA TYR A 15 -5.11 8.49 -17.12
C TYR A 15 -3.61 8.81 -17.11
N ASP A 16 -3.22 9.94 -16.53
CA ASP A 16 -1.83 10.42 -16.56
C ASP A 16 -0.96 9.62 -15.57
N TYR A 17 -1.49 9.32 -14.36
CA TYR A 17 -0.82 8.45 -13.37
C TYR A 17 -1.15 6.96 -13.56
N GLN A 18 -1.91 6.63 -14.61
CA GLN A 18 -2.19 5.25 -15.04
C GLN A 18 -2.89 4.35 -14.00
N LEU A 19 -3.58 4.92 -12.99
CA LEU A 19 -4.28 4.11 -11.99
C LEU A 19 -5.35 3.21 -12.62
N ARG A 20 -5.98 3.66 -13.72
CA ARG A 20 -6.99 2.90 -14.46
C ARG A 20 -6.48 1.59 -15.03
N ASP A 21 -5.18 1.48 -15.29
CA ASP A 21 -4.60 0.29 -15.91
C ASP A 21 -4.65 -0.92 -14.99
N LEU A 22 -4.70 -0.69 -13.67
CA LEU A 22 -4.93 -1.73 -12.67
C LEU A 22 -6.32 -2.37 -12.76
N PHE A 23 -7.29 -1.71 -13.41
CA PHE A 23 -8.67 -2.18 -13.54
C PHE A 23 -9.00 -2.79 -14.91
N LYS A 24 -8.02 -2.85 -15.83
CA LYS A 24 -8.24 -3.47 -17.14
C LYS A 24 -8.61 -4.95 -16.97
N LEU A 25 -9.32 -5.48 -17.97
CA LEU A 25 -9.78 -6.87 -17.99
C LEU A 25 -8.62 -7.82 -17.68
N GLY A 26 -8.84 -8.75 -16.75
CA GLY A 26 -7.81 -9.70 -16.30
C GLY A 26 -6.89 -9.20 -15.18
N PHE A 27 -6.93 -7.90 -14.84
CA PHE A 27 -6.11 -7.32 -13.76
C PHE A 27 -4.59 -7.54 -13.93
N ASP A 28 -4.10 -7.74 -15.15
CA ASP A 28 -2.70 -8.11 -15.42
C ASP A 28 -1.71 -7.12 -14.79
N SER A 29 -1.97 -5.81 -14.95
CA SER A 29 -1.13 -4.77 -14.34
C SER A 29 -1.14 -4.84 -12.82
N LEU A 30 -2.28 -5.16 -12.21
CA LEU A 30 -2.39 -5.30 -10.75
C LEU A 30 -1.65 -6.56 -10.26
N HIS A 31 -1.79 -7.69 -10.96
CA HIS A 31 -1.04 -8.91 -10.65
C HIS A 31 0.47 -8.71 -10.74
N LEU A 32 0.93 -7.93 -11.74
CA LEU A 32 2.33 -7.51 -11.83
C LEU A 32 2.74 -6.68 -10.59
N ARG A 33 1.90 -5.73 -10.15
CA ARG A 33 2.19 -4.96 -8.93
C ARG A 33 2.26 -5.84 -7.68
N PHE A 34 1.41 -6.87 -7.57
CA PHE A 34 1.52 -7.83 -6.46
C PHE A 34 2.84 -8.58 -6.49
N TYR A 35 3.23 -9.11 -7.65
CA TYR A 35 4.52 -9.77 -7.80
C TYR A 35 5.68 -8.86 -7.39
N GLN A 36 5.68 -7.61 -7.86
CA GLN A 36 6.68 -6.62 -7.49
C GLN A 36 6.72 -6.38 -5.97
N LEU A 37 5.56 -6.20 -5.32
CA LEU A 37 5.50 -6.01 -3.87
C LEU A 37 5.98 -7.26 -3.11
N THR A 38 5.65 -8.47 -3.57
CA THR A 38 6.16 -9.71 -2.98
C THR A 38 7.68 -9.77 -3.07
N ARG A 39 8.27 -9.35 -4.20
CA ARG A 39 9.73 -9.32 -4.39
C ARG A 39 10.40 -8.32 -3.44
N LEU A 40 9.85 -7.11 -3.32
CA LEU A 40 10.34 -6.11 -2.37
C LEU A 40 10.23 -6.62 -0.93
N LEU A 41 9.13 -7.27 -0.57
CA LEU A 41 8.97 -7.81 0.76
C LEU A 41 10.03 -8.88 1.06
N LYS A 42 10.35 -9.74 0.09
CA LYS A 42 11.44 -10.73 0.22
C LYS A 42 12.81 -10.08 0.37
N GLU A 43 13.04 -8.92 -0.25
CA GLU A 43 14.31 -8.19 -0.18
C GLU A 43 14.50 -7.45 1.15
N TYR A 44 13.49 -6.70 1.59
CA TYR A 44 13.60 -5.81 2.76
C TYR A 44 13.12 -6.46 4.06
N GLU A 45 12.18 -7.42 4.00
CA GLU A 45 11.54 -8.07 5.15
C GLU A 45 11.43 -9.59 4.95
N SER A 46 12.58 -10.22 4.67
CA SER A 46 12.67 -11.65 4.29
C SER A 46 11.98 -12.60 5.27
N ASN A 47 12.10 -12.36 6.58
CA ASN A 47 11.44 -13.15 7.62
C ASN A 47 9.90 -13.06 7.53
N LEU A 48 9.37 -11.85 7.36
CA LEU A 48 7.93 -11.64 7.20
C LEU A 48 7.44 -12.27 5.90
N ALA A 49 8.19 -12.12 4.80
CA ALA A 49 7.84 -12.73 3.53
C ALA A 49 7.75 -14.26 3.63
N ALA A 50 8.74 -14.90 4.26
CA ALA A 50 8.76 -16.34 4.47
C ALA A 50 7.61 -16.81 5.37
N HIS A 51 7.28 -16.04 6.42
CA HIS A 51 6.16 -16.33 7.30
C HIS A 51 4.81 -16.26 6.59
N LEU A 52 4.55 -15.17 5.85
CA LEU A 52 3.30 -15.02 5.09
C LEU A 52 3.14 -16.14 4.04
N GLU A 53 4.23 -16.52 3.37
CA GLU A 53 4.25 -17.66 2.44
C GLU A 53 3.95 -18.98 3.17
N HIS A 54 4.55 -19.22 4.34
CA HIS A 54 4.34 -20.42 5.15
C HIS A 54 2.88 -20.57 5.61
N ILE A 55 2.24 -19.48 6.04
CA ILE A 55 0.85 -19.50 6.49
C ILE A 55 -0.16 -19.38 5.33
N GLY A 56 0.30 -19.30 4.07
CA GLY A 56 -0.55 -19.24 2.89
C GLY A 56 -1.22 -17.88 2.62
N VAL A 57 -0.68 -16.79 3.16
CA VAL A 57 -1.17 -15.42 2.90
C VAL A 57 -0.46 -14.84 1.68
N GLU A 58 -1.22 -14.69 0.59
CA GLU A 58 -0.71 -14.08 -0.64
C GLU A 58 -0.95 -12.55 -0.67
N THR A 59 -0.09 -11.83 -1.41
CA THR A 59 -0.14 -10.37 -1.50
C THR A 59 -1.49 -9.83 -1.97
N HIS A 60 -2.16 -10.52 -2.89
CA HIS A 60 -3.47 -10.09 -3.39
C HIS A 60 -4.55 -10.06 -2.29
N MET A 61 -4.42 -10.87 -1.24
CA MET A 61 -5.41 -10.99 -0.16
C MET A 61 -5.47 -9.76 0.74
N TYR A 62 -4.38 -9.01 0.86
CA TYR A 62 -4.31 -7.81 1.72
C TYR A 62 -4.04 -6.52 0.95
N ALA A 63 -3.29 -6.56 -0.16
CA ALA A 63 -2.81 -5.36 -0.85
C ALA A 63 -3.72 -4.88 -1.98
N SER A 64 -4.73 -5.65 -2.42
CA SER A 64 -5.59 -5.28 -3.55
C SER A 64 -6.18 -3.87 -3.41
N GLN A 65 -6.73 -3.55 -2.24
CA GLN A 65 -7.31 -2.22 -1.99
C GLN A 65 -6.26 -1.12 -1.86
N TRP A 66 -5.04 -1.45 -1.43
CA TRP A 66 -3.95 -0.47 -1.31
C TRP A 66 -3.62 0.11 -2.69
N PHE A 67 -3.48 -0.77 -3.69
CA PHE A 67 -3.22 -0.38 -5.08
C PHE A 67 -4.45 0.24 -5.75
N LEU A 68 -5.60 -0.42 -5.69
CA LEU A 68 -6.78 0.01 -6.46
C LEU A 68 -7.38 1.32 -5.96
N THR A 69 -7.24 1.63 -4.66
CA THR A 69 -7.93 2.77 -4.05
C THR A 69 -6.96 3.81 -3.50
N LEU A 70 -5.65 3.69 -3.74
CA LEU A 70 -4.64 4.56 -3.10
C LEU A 70 -4.87 4.65 -1.58
N PHE A 71 -5.09 3.50 -0.93
CA PHE A 71 -5.35 3.36 0.52
C PHE A 71 -6.64 4.02 1.06
N THR A 72 -7.40 4.75 0.24
CA THR A 72 -8.62 5.49 0.65
C THR A 72 -9.72 4.62 1.27
N ALA A 73 -9.80 3.33 0.93
CA ALA A 73 -10.91 2.46 1.35
C ALA A 73 -10.88 2.05 2.83
N LYS A 74 -9.71 2.02 3.47
CA LYS A 74 -9.55 1.45 4.83
C LYS A 74 -8.74 2.31 5.78
N PHE A 75 -7.85 3.16 5.28
CA PHE A 75 -6.96 3.95 6.13
C PHE A 75 -7.60 5.29 6.54
N PRO A 76 -7.20 5.85 7.70
CA PRO A 76 -7.70 7.14 8.17
C PRO A 76 -7.40 8.27 7.17
N LEU A 77 -8.36 9.17 7.00
CA LEU A 77 -8.31 10.22 5.98
C LEU A 77 -7.06 11.11 6.08
N GLN A 78 -6.60 11.41 7.29
CA GLN A 78 -5.39 12.19 7.51
C GLN A 78 -4.13 11.53 6.92
N MET A 79 -4.00 10.22 7.04
CA MET A 79 -2.90 9.46 6.41
C MET A 79 -3.06 9.45 4.89
N VAL A 80 -4.29 9.27 4.41
CA VAL A 80 -4.59 9.23 2.97
C VAL A 80 -4.23 10.55 2.28
N PHE A 81 -4.44 11.70 2.94
CA PHE A 81 -4.02 12.99 2.38
C PHE A 81 -2.51 13.06 2.12
N PHE A 82 -1.68 12.67 3.08
CA PHE A 82 -0.23 12.63 2.85
C PHE A 82 0.18 11.65 1.75
N ILE A 83 -0.50 10.51 1.64
CA ILE A 83 -0.25 9.55 0.56
C ILE A 83 -0.60 10.16 -0.79
N VAL A 84 -1.73 10.86 -0.91
CA VAL A 84 -2.15 11.51 -2.16
C VAL A 84 -1.18 12.63 -2.53
N ASP A 85 -0.72 13.44 -1.57
CA ASP A 85 0.29 14.47 -1.81
C ASP A 85 1.58 13.85 -2.40
N LEU A 86 2.08 12.78 -1.77
CA LEU A 86 3.26 12.07 -2.24
C LEU A 86 3.03 11.36 -3.58
N PHE A 87 1.84 10.80 -3.81
CA PHE A 87 1.47 10.16 -5.07
C PHE A 87 1.42 11.15 -6.23
N LEU A 88 0.88 12.35 -6.01
CA LEU A 88 0.85 13.39 -7.04
C LEU A 88 2.26 13.91 -7.35
N SER A 89 3.20 13.86 -6.40
CA SER A 89 4.60 14.21 -6.63
C SER A 89 5.39 13.09 -7.34
N GLU A 90 5.35 11.87 -6.81
CA GLU A 90 6.28 10.78 -7.16
C GLU A 90 5.64 9.66 -8.02
N GLY A 91 4.31 9.68 -8.16
CA GLY A 91 3.56 8.73 -8.98
C GLY A 91 3.35 7.35 -8.37
N MET A 92 3.21 6.35 -9.24
CA MET A 92 2.79 4.99 -8.88
C MET A 92 3.70 4.29 -7.87
N ASN A 93 5.00 4.63 -7.85
CA ASN A 93 5.96 4.04 -6.93
C ASN A 93 5.65 4.36 -5.46
N THR A 94 4.93 5.46 -5.19
CA THR A 94 4.44 5.80 -3.85
C THR A 94 3.68 4.65 -3.21
N ILE A 95 2.86 3.91 -3.96
CA ILE A 95 2.06 2.82 -3.39
C ILE A 95 2.97 1.73 -2.83
N PHE A 96 4.09 1.44 -3.49
CA PHE A 96 5.05 0.45 -3.01
C PHE A 96 5.81 0.92 -1.78
N HIS A 97 6.29 2.16 -1.78
CA HIS A 97 6.97 2.75 -0.62
C HIS A 97 6.08 2.70 0.64
N ILE A 98 4.82 3.10 0.50
CA ILE A 98 3.84 3.06 1.60
C ILE A 98 3.55 1.62 2.02
N SER A 99 3.33 0.71 1.06
CA SER A 99 3.06 -0.70 1.35
C SER A 99 4.20 -1.36 2.12
N LEU A 100 5.45 -1.08 1.72
CA LEU A 100 6.63 -1.65 2.37
C LEU A 100 6.82 -1.08 3.77
N ALA A 101 6.64 0.23 3.96
CA ALA A 101 6.70 0.85 5.28
C ALA A 101 5.62 0.30 6.23
N LEU A 102 4.40 0.07 5.74
CA LEU A 102 3.33 -0.57 6.50
C LEU A 102 3.69 -2.00 6.92
N LEU A 103 4.27 -2.78 6.02
CA LEU A 103 4.65 -4.17 6.28
C LEU A 103 5.83 -4.25 7.26
N HIS A 104 6.81 -3.37 7.11
CA HIS A 104 7.94 -3.22 8.04
C HIS A 104 7.46 -2.88 9.46
N ASP A 105 6.62 -1.84 9.62
CA ASP A 105 6.06 -1.46 10.93
C ASP A 105 5.21 -2.57 11.56
N ALA A 106 4.60 -3.43 10.73
CA ALA A 106 3.74 -4.53 11.17
C ALA A 106 4.47 -5.86 11.38
N ALA A 107 5.75 -5.98 10.98
CA ALA A 107 6.44 -7.26 10.90
C ALA A 107 6.46 -8.01 12.24
N ALA A 108 6.80 -7.32 13.33
CA ALA A 108 6.88 -7.92 14.66
C ALA A 108 5.54 -8.52 15.13
N ASP A 109 4.42 -7.90 14.76
CA ASP A 109 3.08 -8.38 15.11
C ASP A 109 2.67 -9.52 14.18
N LEU A 110 2.87 -9.37 12.86
CA LEU A 110 2.45 -10.33 11.86
C LEU A 110 3.18 -11.68 11.96
N LEU A 111 4.45 -11.68 12.36
CA LEU A 111 5.26 -12.90 12.55
C LEU A 111 4.69 -13.85 13.62
N GLN A 112 3.80 -13.37 14.48
CA GLN A 112 3.19 -14.16 15.56
C GLN A 112 1.79 -14.68 15.21
N LEU A 113 1.27 -14.33 14.04
CA LEU A 113 -0.11 -14.62 13.65
C LEU A 113 -0.18 -15.78 12.66
N ASP A 114 -1.28 -16.54 12.75
CA ASP A 114 -1.67 -17.51 11.73
C ASP A 114 -2.40 -16.82 10.56
N PHE A 115 -2.88 -17.61 9.60
CA PHE A 115 -3.58 -17.12 8.40
C PHE A 115 -4.75 -16.17 8.75
N GLU A 116 -5.65 -16.59 9.64
CA GLU A 116 -6.81 -15.79 10.01
C GLU A 116 -6.41 -14.52 10.77
N GLY A 117 -5.48 -14.65 11.72
CA GLY A 117 -4.92 -13.55 12.50
C GLY A 117 -4.32 -12.47 11.60
N ALA A 118 -3.50 -12.87 10.62
CA ALA A 118 -2.87 -11.96 9.68
C ALA A 118 -3.90 -11.18 8.84
N LEU A 119 -4.89 -11.87 8.25
CA LEU A 119 -5.95 -11.21 7.48
C LEU A 119 -6.79 -10.25 8.33
N LYS A 120 -7.11 -10.64 9.57
CA LYS A 120 -7.80 -9.77 10.53
C LYS A 120 -6.96 -8.56 10.90
N TYR A 121 -5.65 -8.74 11.09
CA TYR A 121 -4.71 -7.67 11.40
C TYR A 121 -4.67 -6.62 10.28
N PHE A 122 -4.50 -7.03 9.02
CA PHE A 122 -4.51 -6.13 7.87
C PHE A 122 -5.83 -5.36 7.74
N ARG A 123 -6.96 -6.03 8.01
CA ARG A 123 -8.29 -5.43 7.85
C ARG A 123 -8.65 -4.45 8.98
N VAL A 124 -8.20 -4.71 10.21
CA VAL A 124 -8.72 -4.01 11.41
C VAL A 124 -7.62 -3.29 12.17
N THR A 125 -6.54 -3.98 12.51
CA THR A 125 -5.51 -3.46 13.41
C THR A 125 -4.61 -2.46 12.70
N LEU A 126 -4.13 -2.81 11.51
CA LEU A 126 -3.17 -1.99 10.77
C LEU A 126 -3.70 -0.58 10.49
N PRO A 127 -4.92 -0.37 9.95
CA PRO A 127 -5.41 0.98 9.70
C PRO A 127 -5.63 1.82 10.97
N ARG A 128 -5.94 1.17 12.10
CA ARG A 128 -6.16 1.86 13.39
C ARG A 128 -4.89 2.49 13.95
N LYS A 129 -3.72 1.91 13.66
CA LYS A 129 -2.43 2.44 14.12
C LYS A 129 -2.12 3.83 13.57
N TYR A 130 -2.67 4.21 12.42
CA TYR A 130 -2.38 5.48 11.74
C TYR A 130 -3.50 6.52 11.85
N ARG A 131 -4.32 6.44 12.92
CA ARG A 131 -5.38 7.42 13.19
C ARG A 131 -4.87 8.77 13.68
N THR A 132 -3.66 8.82 14.24
CA THR A 132 -3.05 10.05 14.73
C THR A 132 -2.12 10.61 13.67
N GLU A 133 -2.04 11.93 13.62
CA GLU A 133 -1.16 12.65 12.69
C GLU A 133 0.30 12.23 12.84
N THR A 134 0.76 12.06 14.08
CA THR A 134 2.13 11.67 14.39
C THR A 134 2.49 10.33 13.76
N ASN A 135 1.62 9.33 13.89
CA ASN A 135 1.87 8.00 13.33
C ASN A 135 1.79 8.03 11.81
N ALA A 136 0.84 8.79 11.24
CA ALA A 136 0.74 8.98 9.80
C ALA A 136 2.03 9.63 9.24
N LYS A 137 2.51 10.72 9.83
CA LYS A 137 3.76 11.38 9.39
C LYS A 137 4.99 10.49 9.53
N ALA A 138 5.09 9.74 10.63
CA ALA A 138 6.19 8.80 10.83
C ALA A 138 6.21 7.71 9.73
N LEU A 139 5.05 7.21 9.32
CA LEU A 139 4.94 6.28 8.21
C LEU A 139 5.43 6.90 6.88
N ILE A 140 5.00 8.12 6.58
CA ILE A 140 5.42 8.81 5.34
C ILE A 140 6.93 9.04 5.31
N HIS A 141 7.52 9.46 6.43
CA HIS A 141 8.97 9.63 6.54
C HIS A 141 9.70 8.32 6.25
N ARG A 142 9.26 7.22 6.88
CA ARG A 142 9.84 5.89 6.65
C ARG A 142 9.66 5.43 5.20
N ALA A 143 8.51 5.68 4.60
CA ALA A 143 8.24 5.31 3.20
C ALA A 143 9.25 5.95 2.24
N VAL A 144 9.62 7.21 2.46
CA VAL A 144 10.59 7.94 1.62
C VAL A 144 12.04 7.47 1.85
N GLU A 145 12.36 6.88 3.00
CA GLU A 145 13.70 6.33 3.28
C GLU A 145 13.99 5.04 2.52
N PHE A 146 12.95 4.28 2.13
CA PHE A 146 13.14 3.07 1.34
C PHE A 146 13.64 3.43 -0.05
N LYS A 147 14.90 3.09 -0.34
CA LYS A 147 15.52 3.23 -1.66
C LYS A 147 15.06 2.12 -2.60
N VAL A 148 13.81 2.18 -3.01
CA VAL A 148 13.26 1.25 -3.99
C VAL A 148 13.81 1.61 -5.37
N SER A 149 14.97 1.03 -5.71
CA SER A 149 15.68 1.33 -6.95
C SER A 149 15.17 0.41 -8.05
N TYR A 150 14.46 0.99 -9.02
CA TYR A 150 13.97 0.38 -10.26
C TYR A 150 12.90 -0.71 -10.09
N MET A 151 11.64 -0.29 -10.24
CA MET A 151 10.47 -1.13 -10.46
C MET A 151 9.81 -0.85 -11.80
#